data_AF-A0AAW7YXD3-F1
#
_entry.id   AF-A0AAW7YXD3-F1
#
_cell.length_a   1.000
_cell.length_b   1.000
_cell.length_c   1.000
_cell.angle_alpha   90.00
_cell.angle_beta   90.00
_cell.angle_gamma   90.00
#
_symmetry.space_group_name_H-M   'P 1'
#
loop_
_entity.id
_entity.type
_entity.pdbx_description
1 polymer ?
#
loop_
_entity_poly.entity_id
_entity_poly.type
_entity_poly.pdbx_seq_one_letter_code
_entity_poly.pdbx_strand_id
1 'polypeptide(L)' 'MPETIWTVRWPDGREEALYSPSTVVAELFNPGKSYPLADFQTRARIALERASNRVAAKYGFACS' A
#
# COMPACT_ATOMS: atom_id res chain seq x y z
N MET A 1 2.09 8.34 12.27
CA MET A 1 2.57 7.36 11.26
C MET A 1 2.91 6.11 12.02
N PRO A 2 1.94 5.21 12.20
CA PRO A 2 2.27 3.82 12.37
C PRO A 2 2.65 3.25 11.00
N GLU A 3 3.77 2.55 10.96
CA GLU A 3 4.05 1.54 9.95
C GLU A 3 2.96 0.46 9.99
N THR A 4 2.53 -0.01 8.82
CA THR A 4 1.47 -1.00 8.71
C THR A 4 1.92 -2.13 7.80
N ILE A 5 1.56 -3.35 8.19
CA ILE A 5 1.68 -4.54 7.36
C ILE A 5 0.29 -4.95 6.95
N TRP A 6 0.11 -5.30 5.68
CA TRP A 6 -1.18 -5.73 5.13
C TRP A 6 -1.00 -6.95 4.24
N THR A 7 -1.98 -7.83 4.24
CA THR A 7 -1.91 -9.10 3.50
C THR A 7 -2.71 -9.01 2.21
N VAL A 8 -2.09 -9.43 1.11
CA VAL A 8 -2.72 -9.55 -0.21
C VAL A 8 -2.82 -11.01 -0.57
N ARG A 9 -4.00 -11.43 -1.04
CA ARG A 9 -4.20 -12.74 -1.63
C ARG A 9 -4.20 -12.61 -3.15
N TRP A 10 -3.24 -13.26 -3.78
CA TRP A 10 -3.06 -13.29 -5.23
C TRP A 10 -4.01 -14.30 -5.91
N PRO A 11 -4.24 -14.17 -7.23
CA PRO A 11 -5.14 -15.06 -7.98
C PRO A 11 -4.71 -16.54 -7.96
N ASP A 12 -3.42 -16.80 -7.79
CA ASP A 12 -2.85 -18.16 -7.65
C ASP A 12 -3.03 -18.73 -6.23
N GLY A 13 -3.70 -18.00 -5.34
CA GLY A 13 -3.98 -18.38 -3.96
C GLY A 13 -2.85 -18.07 -2.99
N ARG A 14 -1.72 -17.51 -3.45
CA ARG A 14 -0.63 -17.09 -2.56
C ARG A 14 -1.04 -15.89 -1.73
N GLU A 15 -0.63 -15.89 -0.47
CA GLU A 15 -0.80 -14.74 0.42
C GLU A 15 0.56 -14.10 0.67
N GLU A 16 0.63 -12.79 0.54
CA GLU A 16 1.85 -12.01 0.71
C GLU A 16 1.61 -10.86 1.67
N ALA A 17 2.50 -10.71 2.66
CA ALA A 17 2.48 -9.59 3.59
C ALA A 17 3.33 -8.45 3.02
N LEU A 18 2.68 -7.33 2.70
CA LEU A 18 3.31 -6.14 2.17
C LEU A 18 3.50 -5.11 3.29
N TYR A 19 4.69 -4.53 3.34
CA TYR A 19 5.02 -3.43 4.24
C TYR A 19 4.58 -2.10 3.63
N SER A 20 4.05 -1.21 4.47
CA SER A 20 3.86 0.19 4.12
C SER A 20 4.26 1.11 5.28
N PRO A 21 5.05 2.17 5.02
CA PRO A 21 5.45 3.14 6.03
C PRO A 21 4.31 4.07 6.47
N SER A 22 3.09 3.89 5.95
CA SER A 22 1.92 4.72 6.23
C SER A 22 0.60 3.95 6.12
N THR A 23 -0.42 4.42 6.82
CA THR A 23 -1.79 3.85 6.80
C THR A 23 -2.58 4.17 5.53
N VAL A 24 -2.01 4.93 4.59
CA VAL A 24 -2.65 5.35 3.33
C VAL A 24 -3.15 4.17 2.49
N VAL A 25 -2.51 3.00 2.62
CA VAL A 25 -2.96 1.77 1.94
C VAL A 25 -4.42 1.44 2.28
N ALA A 26 -4.85 1.65 3.52
CA ALA A 26 -6.22 1.41 3.96
C ALA A 26 -7.24 2.42 3.40
N GLU A 27 -6.80 3.55 2.85
CA GLU A 27 -7.67 4.52 2.16
C GLU A 27 -7.96 4.09 0.71
N LEU A 28 -7.05 3.32 0.10
CA LEU A 28 -7.12 2.91 -1.31
C LEU A 28 -7.64 1.48 -1.51
N PHE A 29 -7.49 0.64 -0.48
CA PHE A 29 -7.93 -0.76 -0.47
C PHE A 29 -8.93 -1.01 0.64
N ASN A 30 -9.99 -1.75 0.31
CA ASN A 30 -10.97 -2.21 1.29
C ASN A 30 -10.74 -3.70 1.60
N PRO A 31 -10.68 -4.09 2.88
CA PRO A 31 -10.57 -5.50 3.27
C PRO A 31 -11.67 -6.36 2.64
N GLY A 32 -11.31 -7.57 2.22
CA GLY A 32 -12.23 -8.54 1.61
C GLY A 32 -12.69 -8.20 0.18
N LYS A 33 -12.26 -7.08 -0.40
CA LYS A 33 -12.59 -6.71 -1.78
C LYS A 33 -11.54 -7.26 -2.74
N SER A 34 -12.00 -7.99 -3.75
CA SER A 34 -11.16 -8.40 -4.89
C SER A 34 -11.07 -7.27 -5.90
N TYR A 35 -9.86 -7.01 -6.39
CA TYR A 35 -9.58 -6.03 -7.42
C TYR A 35 -8.97 -6.74 -8.64
N PRO A 36 -9.29 -6.31 -9.88
CA PRO A 36 -8.53 -6.72 -11.05
C PRO A 36 -7.05 -6.37 -10.87
N LEU A 37 -6.13 -7.24 -11.32
CA LEU A 37 -4.69 -7.06 -11.09
C LEU A 37 -4.17 -5.70 -11.58
N ALA A 38 -4.65 -5.21 -12.72
CA ALA A 38 -4.27 -3.90 -13.25
C ALA A 38 -4.73 -2.74 -12.35
N ASP A 39 -5.95 -2.82 -11.81
CA ASP A 39 -6.47 -1.82 -10.86
C ASP A 39 -5.72 -1.89 -9.53
N PHE A 40 -5.42 -3.09 -9.06
CA PHE A 40 -4.59 -3.31 -7.87
C PHE A 40 -3.20 -2.67 -8.02
N GLN A 41 -2.48 -2.93 -9.11
CA GLN A 41 -1.15 -2.34 -9.34
C GLN A 41 -1.22 -0.80 -9.37
N THR A 42 -2.23 -0.25 -10.06
CA THR A 42 -2.41 1.20 -10.17
C THR A 42 -2.66 1.82 -8.79
N ARG A 43 -3.57 1.26 -8.00
CA ARG A 43 -3.86 1.71 -6.63
C ARG A 43 -2.67 1.54 -5.70
N ALA A 44 -1.94 0.43 -5.79
CA ALA A 44 -0.77 0.16 -4.97
C ALA A 44 0.33 1.20 -5.22
N ARG A 45 0.57 1.55 -6.49
CA ARG A 45 1.54 2.60 -6.85
C ARG A 45 1.13 3.96 -6.29
N ILE A 46 -0.15 4.33 -6.41
CA ILE A 46 -0.69 5.57 -5.83
C ILE A 46 -0.54 5.56 -4.30
N ALA A 47 -0.81 4.43 -3.65
CA ALA A 47 -0.72 4.31 -2.19
C ALA A 47 0.72 4.51 -1.70
N LEU A 48 1.69 3.85 -2.35
CA LEU A 48 3.11 3.95 -2.00
C LEU A 48 3.67 5.34 -2.29
N GLU A 49 3.29 5.97 -3.41
CA GLU A 49 3.69 7.33 -3.73
C GLU A 49 3.16 8.33 -2.69
N ARG A 50 1.88 8.23 -2.32
CA ARG A 50 1.28 9.04 -1.25
C ARG A 50 1.93 8.78 0.10
N ALA A 51 2.25 7.53 0.42
CA ALA A 51 2.97 7.19 1.64
C ALA A 51 4.35 7.85 1.67
N SER A 52 5.12 7.75 0.58
CA SER A 52 6.45 8.36 0.46
C SER A 52 6.38 9.89 0.55
N ASN A 53 5.41 10.53 -0.12
CA ASN A 53 5.19 11.98 -0.04
C ASN A 53 4.88 12.44 1.40
N ARG A 54 4.12 11.66 2.16
CA ARG A 54 3.85 11.95 3.58
C ARG A 54 5.12 11.83 4.42
N VAL A 55 5.95 10.81 4.17
CA VAL A 55 7.25 10.64 4.85
C VAL A 55 8.18 11.80 4.51
N ALA A 56 8.29 12.19 3.24
CA ALA A 56 9.08 13.34 2.81
C ALA A 56 8.60 14.65 3.44
N ALA A 57 7.28 14.87 3.51
CA ALA A 57 6.72 16.04 4.18
C ALA A 57 6.99 16.07 5.69
N LYS A 58 7.12 14.90 6.34
CA LYS A 58 7.34 14.80 7.78
C LYS A 58 8.82 14.79 8.18
N TYR A 59 9.68 14.16 7.38
CA TYR A 59 11.08 13.91 7.74
C TYR A 59 12.09 14.56 6.77
N GLY A 60 11.63 15.15 5.66
CA GLY A 60 12.48 15.83 4.67
C GLY A 60 13.14 14.90 3.64
N PHE A 61 12.85 13.59 3.67
CA PHE A 61 13.37 12.60 2.73
C PHE A 61 12.30 11.56 2.35
N ALA A 62 12.33 11.11 1.09
CA ALA A 62 11.45 10.04 0.60
C ALA A 62 11.91 8.68 1.14
N CYS A 63 10.98 7.73 1.30
CA CYS A 63 11.33 6.34 1.56
C CYS A 63 12.01 5.73 0.32
N SER A 64 13.20 5.18 0.49
CA SER A 64 13.94 4.38 -0.52
C SER A 64 13.57 2.91 -0.44
#